data_AF-A0A968DVX6-F1
#
_entry.id   AF-A0A968DVX6-F1
#
_cell.length_a   1.000
_cell.length_b   1.000
_cell.length_c   1.000
_cell.angle_alpha   90.00
_cell.angle_beta   90.00
_cell.angle_gamma   90.00
#
_symmetry.space_group_name_H-M   'P 1'
#
loop_
_entity.id
_entity.type
_entity.pdbx_description
1 polymer ?
#
loop_
_entity_poly.entity_id
_entity_poly.type
_entity_poly.pdbx_seq_one_letter_code
_entity_poly.pdbx_strand_id
1 'polypeptide(L)' 'MTDTVVSSATKEVVIGFERPFVIIGERINPTGRRVLATEMAAGDYSRVETDAMAQVAAGAHMLDV' A
#
# COMPACT_ATOMS: atom_id res chain seq x y z
N MET A 1 -18.03 5.38 -19.27
CA MET A 1 -16.83 4.77 -18.66
C MET A 1 -17.07 4.61 -17.18
N THR A 2 -16.53 3.56 -16.58
CA THR A 2 -16.68 3.27 -15.16
C THR A 2 -15.44 3.74 -14.40
N ASP A 3 -15.65 4.52 -13.34
CA ASP A 3 -14.62 4.86 -12.37
C ASP A 3 -14.70 3.89 -11.17
N THR A 4 -13.54 3.51 -10.66
CA THR A 4 -13.39 2.85 -9.36
C THR A 4 -12.76 3.85 -8.41
N VAL A 5 -13.45 4.12 -7.29
CA VAL A 5 -12.99 5.09 -6.30
C VAL A 5 -12.55 4.33 -5.04
N VAL A 6 -11.33 4.59 -4.59
CA VAL A 6 -10.77 4.04 -3.35
C VAL A 6 -10.40 5.19 -2.43
N SER A 7 -10.85 5.15 -1.18
CA SER A 7 -10.68 6.25 -0.23
C SER A 7 -10.12 5.80 1.12
N SER A 8 -9.48 6.74 1.80
CA SER A 8 -9.06 6.66 3.20
C SER A 8 -9.67 7.84 3.97
N ALA A 9 -9.35 7.95 5.26
CA ALA A 9 -9.82 9.08 6.08
C ALA A 9 -9.42 10.46 5.55
N THR A 10 -8.35 10.56 4.75
CA THR A 10 -7.78 11.85 4.31
C THR A 10 -7.50 11.95 2.82
N LYS A 11 -7.71 10.89 2.03
CA LYS A 11 -7.34 10.86 0.61
C LYS A 11 -8.31 10.01 -0.20
N GLU A 12 -8.51 10.39 -1.45
CA GLU A 12 -9.23 9.61 -2.47
C GLU A 12 -8.32 9.36 -3.68
N VAL A 13 -8.43 8.16 -4.27
CA VAL A 13 -7.76 7.74 -5.50
C VAL A 13 -8.82 7.21 -6.45
N VAL A 14 -8.86 7.75 -7.67
CA VAL A 14 -9.82 7.36 -8.72
C VAL A 14 -9.09 6.63 -9.83
N ILE A 15 -9.50 5.38 -10.08
CA ILE A 15 -8.96 4.50 -11.12
C ILE A 15 -10.01 4.38 -12.22
N GLY A 16 -9.63 4.70 -13.45
CA GLY A 16 -10.55 4.65 -14.58
C GLY A 16 -9.87 5.04 -15.89
N PHE A 17 -10.62 4.94 -16.98
CA PHE A 17 -10.20 5.47 -18.27
C PHE A 17 -10.03 7.00 -18.17
N GLU A 18 -9.00 7.55 -18.83
CA GLU A 18 -8.65 8.99 -18.79
C GLU A 18 -8.27 9.55 -17.40
N ARG A 19 -8.09 8.68 -16.40
CA ARG A 19 -7.56 9.06 -15.07
C ARG A 19 -6.03 8.96 -15.03
N PRO A 20 -5.35 9.68 -14.12
CA PRO A 20 -3.91 9.53 -13.93
C PRO A 20 -3.52 8.10 -13.57
N PHE A 21 -2.30 7.71 -13.94
CA PHE A 21 -1.75 6.39 -13.58
C PHE A 21 -1.63 6.23 -12.05
N VAL A 22 -2.06 5.07 -11.54
CA VAL A 22 -2.06 4.78 -10.11
C VAL A 22 -0.95 3.79 -9.77
N ILE A 23 0.01 4.21 -8.93
CA ILE A 23 1.08 3.36 -8.41
C ILE A 23 0.57 2.66 -7.14
N ILE A 24 0.56 1.33 -7.16
CA ILE A 24 0.26 0.49 -6.01
C ILE A 24 1.58 0.00 -5.42
N GLY A 25 1.85 0.33 -4.16
CA GLY A 25 3.02 -0.17 -3.46
C GLY A 25 2.81 -1.61 -2.98
N GLU A 26 3.68 -2.55 -3.38
CA GLU A 26 3.55 -4.00 -3.10
C GLU A 26 4.39 -4.50 -1.91
N ARG A 27 5.19 -3.64 -1.26
CA ARG A 27 6.23 -4.13 -0.33
C ARG A 27 5.69 -4.70 0.97
N ILE A 28 4.46 -4.34 1.37
CA ILE A 28 3.81 -4.92 2.55
C ILE A 28 3.27 -6.29 2.11
N ASN A 29 4.16 -7.23 1.89
CA ASN A 29 3.81 -8.60 1.54
C ASN A 29 4.78 -9.53 2.28
N PRO A 30 4.29 -10.41 3.17
CA PRO A 30 5.16 -11.31 3.93
C PRO A 30 5.78 -12.41 3.06
N THR A 31 5.26 -12.66 1.86
CA THR A 31 5.76 -13.69 0.94
C THR A 31 7.19 -13.38 0.53
N GLY A 32 8.11 -14.31 0.80
CA GLY A 32 9.55 -14.11 0.55
C GLY A 32 10.26 -13.15 1.53
N ARG A 33 9.54 -12.54 2.49
CA ARG A 33 10.10 -11.64 3.51
C ARG A 33 10.02 -12.27 4.89
N ARG A 34 10.90 -13.25 5.16
CA ARG A 34 10.90 -14.06 6.40
C ARG A 34 10.82 -13.22 7.68
N VAL A 35 11.56 -12.11 7.75
CA VAL A 35 11.56 -11.22 8.93
C VAL A 35 10.19 -10.57 9.13
N LEU A 36 9.62 -10.00 8.07
CA LEU A 36 8.28 -9.39 8.12
C LEU A 36 7.22 -10.41 8.52
N ALA A 37 7.28 -11.62 7.96
CA ALA A 37 6.35 -12.69 8.31
C ALA A 37 6.44 -13.09 9.79
N THR A 38 7.65 -13.20 10.34
CA THR A 38 7.87 -13.52 11.76
C THR A 38 7.39 -12.40 12.68
N GLU A 39 7.71 -11.14 12.39
CA GLU A 39 7.26 -9.98 13.17
C GLU A 39 5.72 -9.89 13.18
N MET A 40 5.07 -9.98 12.01
CA MET A 40 3.60 -9.96 11.91
C MET A 40 2.95 -11.13 12.65
N ALA A 41 3.52 -12.33 12.58
CA ALA A 41 3.02 -13.49 13.33
C ALA A 41 3.14 -13.31 14.86
N ALA A 42 4.11 -12.49 15.31
CA ALA A 42 4.27 -12.10 16.70
C ALA A 42 3.42 -10.87 17.10
N GLY A 43 2.65 -10.30 16.16
CA GLY A 43 1.85 -9.09 16.39
C GLY A 43 2.66 -7.79 16.36
N ASP A 44 3.92 -7.82 15.93
CA ASP A 44 4.75 -6.64 15.71
C ASP A 44 4.54 -6.09 14.29
N TYR A 45 3.90 -4.92 14.21
CA TYR A 45 3.60 -4.23 12.96
C TYR A 45 4.49 -3.02 12.69
N SER A 46 5.53 -2.79 13.51
CA SER A 46 6.43 -1.64 13.37
C SER A 46 7.09 -1.57 11.98
N ARG A 47 7.45 -2.73 11.41
CA ARG A 47 7.97 -2.82 10.04
C ARG A 47 6.92 -2.50 8.99
N VAL A 48 5.68 -2.94 9.17
CA VAL A 48 4.57 -2.65 8.25
C VAL A 48 4.36 -1.14 8.17
N GLU A 49 4.32 -0.45 9.31
CA GLU A 49 4.19 1.01 9.36
C GLU A 49 5.36 1.71 8.65
N THR A 50 6.59 1.25 8.90
CA THR A 50 7.79 1.79 8.27
C THR A 50 7.77 1.61 6.75
N ASP A 51 7.42 0.40 6.28
CA ASP A 51 7.30 0.10 4.84
C ASP A 51 6.16 0.89 4.19
N ALA A 52 5.04 1.11 4.89
CA ALA A 52 3.93 1.94 4.41
C ALA A 52 4.37 3.39 4.17
N MET A 53 5.02 4.00 5.15
CA MET A 53 5.54 5.37 5.05
C MET A 53 6.58 5.50 3.94
N ALA A 54 7.50 4.54 3.84
CA ALA A 54 8.55 4.54 2.82
C ALA A 54 7.97 4.45 1.40
N GLN A 55 6.95 3.62 1.19
CA GLN A 55 6.31 3.50 -0.12
C GLN A 55 5.53 4.75 -0.52
N VAL A 56 4.80 5.38 0.41
CA VAL A 56 4.13 6.66 0.15
C VAL A 56 5.15 7.74 -0.19
N ALA A 57 6.26 7.82 0.56
CA ALA A 57 7.35 8.76 0.27
C ALA A 57 8.02 8.51 -1.09
N ALA A 58 8.05 7.25 -1.55
CA ALA A 58 8.54 6.86 -2.87
C ALA A 58 7.53 7.10 -4.01
N GLY A 59 6.33 7.59 -3.71
CA GLY A 59 5.31 7.96 -4.71
C GLY A 59 4.17 6.96 -4.88
N ALA A 60 4.04 5.94 -4.01
CA ALA A 60 2.87 5.06 -4.03
C ALA A 60 1.59 5.87 -3.75
N HIS A 61 0.58 5.69 -4.60
CA HIS A 61 -0.71 6.37 -4.47
C HIS A 61 -1.63 5.61 -3.50
N MET A 62 -1.50 4.30 -3.48
CA MET A 62 -2.16 3.36 -2.56
C MET A 62 -1.22 2.17 -2.27
N LEU A 63 -1.57 1.35 -1.28
CA LEU A 63 -0.73 0.23 -0.82
C LEU A 63 -1.50 -1.08 -0.93
N ASP A 64 -0.84 -2.10 -1.45
CA ASP A 64 -1.24 -3.51 -1.33
C ASP A 64 -0.68 -4.07 -0.01
N VAL A 65 -1.44 -4.92 0.66
CA VAL A 65 -1.17 -5.44 2.02
C VAL A 65 -1.51 -6.92 2.12
#